data_AF-A0A959FR84-F1
#
_entry.id   AF-A0A959FR84-F1
#
_cell.length_a   1.000
_cell.length_b   1.000
_cell.length_c   1.000
_cell.angle_alpha   90.00
_cell.angle_beta   90.00
_cell.angle_gamma   90.00
#
_symmetry.space_group_name_H-M   'P 1'
#
loop_
_entity.id
_entity.type
_entity.pdbx_description
1 polymer ?
#
loop_
_entity_poly.entity_id
_entity_poly.type
_entity_poly.pdbx_seq_one_letter_code
_entity_poly.pdbx_strand_id
1 'polypeptide(L)'
;MNSRREYRFSNDNPLSTLAGILVAVLLFMGLFYLVGFIFRILWFLLPAILVAVAIIDYRVITGYVKWVFSLFQRNWIVGLAAALLTVVGAPVVGLLLLGRALFRRRVKDAQAEYERQTNGELVDYEEVDSETLDLPDLDTPRTQRDSTTDEDYDELFK
;
A
#
# COMPACT_ATOMS: atom_id res chain seq x y z
N MET A 1 -5.34 -6.18 55.22
CA MET A 1 -5.60 -7.63 55.07
C MET A 1 -4.94 -8.08 53.77
N ASN A 2 -3.83 -8.81 53.85
CA ASN A 2 -3.06 -9.25 52.67
C ASN A 2 -3.05 -10.77 52.60
N SER A 3 -3.94 -11.33 51.78
CA SER A 3 -3.96 -12.76 51.47
C SER A 3 -2.88 -13.06 50.43
N ARG A 4 -1.67 -13.42 50.88
CA ARG A 4 -0.65 -13.98 50.00
C ARG A 4 -1.13 -15.37 49.56
N ARG A 5 -1.43 -15.53 48.28
CA ARG A 5 -1.65 -16.86 47.68
C ARG A 5 -0.30 -17.56 47.60
N GLU A 6 -0.08 -18.50 48.51
CA GLU A 6 1.01 -19.47 48.37
C GLU A 6 0.66 -20.41 47.21
N TYR A 7 1.41 -20.30 46.10
CA TYR A 7 1.42 -21.35 45.09
C TYR A 7 2.14 -22.54 45.69
N ARG A 8 1.39 -23.37 46.40
CA ARG A 8 1.85 -24.68 46.85
C ARG A 8 2.06 -25.51 45.59
N PHE A 9 3.31 -25.62 45.14
CA PHE A 9 3.69 -26.63 44.16
C PHE A 9 3.34 -27.98 44.79
N SER A 10 2.25 -28.57 44.29
CA SER A 10 1.80 -29.88 44.72
C SER A 10 2.90 -30.89 44.39
N ASN A 11 2.98 -31.95 45.17
CA ASN A 11 3.95 -33.03 45.02
C ASN A 11 3.80 -33.66 43.62
N ASP A 12 4.60 -33.20 42.66
CA ASP A 12 4.50 -33.58 41.25
C ASP A 12 4.82 -35.06 41.09
N ASN A 13 3.83 -35.84 40.67
CA ASN A 13 4.11 -37.18 40.18
C ASN A 13 4.98 -37.03 38.92
N PRO A 14 6.13 -37.70 38.81
CA PRO A 14 6.99 -37.62 37.61
C PRO A 14 6.23 -37.99 36.33
N LEU A 15 5.16 -38.79 36.46
CA LEU A 15 4.24 -39.13 35.38
C LEU A 15 3.39 -37.95 34.88
N SER A 16 2.96 -37.02 35.74
CA SER A 16 2.20 -35.84 35.28
C SER A 16 3.07 -34.82 34.56
N THR A 17 4.33 -34.65 35.00
CA THR A 17 5.32 -33.84 34.28
C THR A 17 5.64 -34.46 32.91
N LEU A 18 5.84 -35.78 32.85
CA LEU A 18 6.09 -36.49 31.59
C LEU A 18 4.89 -36.41 30.64
N ALA A 19 3.66 -36.53 31.15
CA ALA A 19 2.45 -36.33 30.36
C ALA A 19 2.33 -34.90 29.82
N GLY A 20 2.65 -33.89 30.62
CA GLY A 20 2.67 -32.48 30.17
C GLY A 20 3.69 -32.23 29.06
N ILE A 21 4.90 -32.78 29.18
CA ILE A 21 5.93 -32.72 28.13
C ILE A 21 5.44 -33.42 26.87
N LEU A 22 4.85 -34.62 26.99
CA LEU A 22 4.32 -35.37 25.84
C LEU A 22 3.25 -34.58 25.10
N VAL A 23 2.30 -33.97 25.82
CA VAL A 23 1.26 -33.11 25.23
C VAL A 23 1.88 -31.88 24.56
N ALA A 24 2.87 -31.24 25.17
CA ALA A 24 3.56 -30.10 24.57
C ALA A 24 4.28 -30.51 23.26
N VAL A 25 4.98 -31.65 23.26
CA VAL A 25 5.65 -32.19 22.08
C VAL A 25 4.63 -32.49 20.97
N LEU A 26 3.51 -33.13 21.28
CA LEU A 26 2.45 -33.39 20.31
C LEU A 26 1.83 -32.10 19.76
N LEU A 27 1.63 -31.08 20.59
CA LEU A 27 1.15 -29.77 20.17
C LEU A 27 2.13 -29.09 19.22
N PHE A 28 3.41 -29.01 19.59
CA PHE A 28 4.44 -28.42 18.72
C PHE A 28 4.62 -29.22 17.43
N MET A 29 4.49 -30.54 17.47
CA MET A 29 4.50 -31.38 16.28
C MET A 29 3.30 -31.05 15.37
N GLY A 30 2.10 -30.92 15.94
CA GLY A 30 0.91 -30.48 15.21
C GLY A 30 1.10 -29.09 14.58
N LEU A 31 1.62 -28.12 15.33
CA LEU A 31 1.91 -26.78 14.82
C LEU A 31 2.97 -26.80 13.72
N PHE A 32 4.02 -27.62 13.86
CA PHE A 32 5.07 -27.76 12.85
C PHE A 32 4.49 -28.28 11.52
N TYR A 33 3.64 -29.30 11.55
CA TYR A 33 2.95 -29.79 10.36
C TYR A 33 1.98 -28.76 9.79
N LEU A 34 1.24 -28.03 10.63
CA LEU A 34 0.33 -26.97 10.19
C LEU A 34 1.08 -25.84 9.47
N VAL A 35 2.17 -25.35 10.07
CA VAL A 35 3.02 -24.33 9.45
C VAL A 35 3.63 -24.86 8.16
N GLY A 36 4.15 -26.10 8.15
CA GLY A 36 4.68 -26.74 6.94
C GLY A 36 3.64 -26.84 5.82
N PHE A 37 2.39 -27.17 6.16
CA PHE A 37 1.28 -27.21 5.21
C PHE A 37 0.95 -25.82 4.66
N ILE A 38 0.86 -24.80 5.52
CA ILE A 38 0.66 -23.41 5.09
C ILE A 38 1.79 -22.97 4.16
N PHE A 39 3.04 -23.23 4.51
CA PHE A 39 4.20 -22.91 3.68
C PHE A 39 4.16 -23.63 2.33
N ARG A 40 3.69 -24.88 2.27
CA ARG A 40 3.52 -25.63 1.02
C ARG A 40 2.51 -24.98 0.09
N ILE A 41 1.36 -24.55 0.62
CA ILE A 41 0.37 -23.76 -0.13
C ILE A 41 0.99 -22.45 -0.59
N LEU A 42 1.70 -21.77 0.30
CA LEU A 42 2.25 -20.45 0.03
C LEU A 42 3.36 -20.49 -1.03
N TRP A 43 4.17 -21.56 -1.06
CA TRP A 43 5.11 -21.85 -2.14
C TRP A 43 4.39 -22.08 -3.48
N PHE A 44 3.28 -22.83 -3.47
CA PHE A 44 2.47 -23.05 -4.67
C PHE A 44 1.82 -21.74 -5.18
N LEU A 45 1.39 -20.86 -4.28
CA LEU A 45 0.80 -19.55 -4.61
C LEU A 45 1.84 -18.48 -4.95
N LEU A 46 3.10 -18.66 -4.56
CA LEU A 46 4.17 -17.67 -4.75
C LEU A 46 4.23 -17.09 -6.18
N PRO A 47 4.19 -17.88 -7.28
CA PRO A 47 4.19 -17.31 -8.63
C PRO A 47 2.98 -16.39 -8.87
N ALA A 48 1.78 -16.78 -8.43
CA ALA A 48 0.59 -15.96 -8.55
C ALA A 48 0.68 -14.67 -7.70
N ILE A 49 1.24 -14.77 -6.49
CA ILE A 49 1.50 -13.62 -5.62
C ILE A 49 2.45 -12.63 -6.31
N LEU A 50 3.57 -13.11 -6.86
CA LEU A 50 4.54 -12.26 -7.56
C LEU A 50 3.92 -11.56 -8.78
N VAL A 51 3.09 -12.26 -9.55
CA VAL A 51 2.34 -11.65 -10.65
C VAL A 51 1.39 -10.56 -10.14
N ALA A 52 0.65 -10.84 -9.05
CA ALA A 52 -0.23 -9.84 -8.44
C ALA A 52 0.54 -8.60 -7.96
N VAL A 53 1.70 -8.77 -7.34
CA VAL A 53 2.58 -7.66 -6.96
C VAL A 53 3.02 -6.86 -8.18
N ALA A 54 3.42 -7.53 -9.26
CA ALA A 54 3.86 -6.88 -10.49
C ALA A 54 2.75 -6.04 -11.13
N ILE A 55 1.52 -6.55 -11.15
CA ILE A 55 0.33 -5.83 -11.65
C ILE A 55 0.01 -4.60 -10.77
N ILE A 56 0.11 -4.72 -9.45
CA ILE A 56 -0.20 -3.61 -8.54
C ILE A 56 0.89 -2.53 -8.57
N ASP A 57 2.16 -2.92 -8.38
CA ASP A 57 3.32 -2.02 -8.43
C ASP A 57 4.62 -2.83 -8.58
N TYR A 58 5.06 -3.05 -9.82
CA TYR A 58 6.33 -3.75 -10.12
C TYR A 58 7.58 -3.11 -9.49
N ARG A 59 7.51 -1.83 -9.09
CA ARG A 59 8.64 -1.15 -8.43
C ARG A 59 8.90 -1.72 -7.03
N VAL A 60 7.91 -2.37 -6.43
CA VAL A 60 8.06 -3.05 -5.14
C VAL A 60 9.02 -4.24 -5.27
N ILE A 61 8.86 -5.06 -6.32
CA ILE A 61 9.74 -6.20 -6.61
C ILE A 61 11.14 -5.71 -6.95
N THR A 62 11.25 -4.82 -7.94
CA THR A 62 12.56 -4.34 -8.40
C THR A 62 13.29 -3.53 -7.32
N GLY A 63 12.56 -2.77 -6.50
CA GLY A 63 13.12 -2.07 -5.34
C GLY A 63 13.67 -3.03 -4.28
N TYR A 64 12.97 -4.13 -3.99
CA TYR A 64 13.45 -5.16 -3.09
C TYR A 64 14.70 -5.86 -3.63
N VAL A 65 14.70 -6.27 -4.90
CA VAL A 65 15.86 -6.90 -5.54
C VAL A 65 17.07 -5.95 -5.54
N LYS A 66 16.87 -4.67 -5.86
CA LYS A 66 17.93 -3.65 -5.77
C LYS A 66 18.46 -3.50 -4.36
N TRP A 67 17.59 -3.52 -3.36
CA TRP A 67 17.99 -3.46 -1.95
C TRP A 67 18.87 -4.68 -1.59
N VAL A 68 18.47 -5.90 -1.95
CA VAL A 68 19.30 -7.09 -1.73
C VAL A 68 20.65 -6.98 -2.45
N PHE A 69 20.67 -6.52 -3.70
CA PHE A 69 21.92 -6.32 -4.44
C PHE A 69 22.83 -5.27 -3.79
N SER A 70 22.25 -4.20 -3.24
CA SER A 70 23.01 -3.18 -2.52
C SER A 70 23.67 -3.72 -1.24
N LEU A 71 23.15 -4.81 -0.65
CA LEU A 71 23.79 -5.46 0.50
C LEU A 71 25.10 -6.12 0.08
N PHE A 72 25.18 -6.75 -1.10
CA PHE A 72 26.42 -7.31 -1.61
C PHE A 72 27.51 -6.25 -1.82
N GLN A 73 27.13 -5.05 -2.25
CA GLN A 73 28.05 -3.91 -2.42
C GLN A 73 28.57 -3.37 -1.09
N ARG A 74 27.79 -3.48 0.00
CA ARG A 74 28.18 -3.02 1.34
C ARG A 74 28.99 -4.07 2.09
N ASN A 75 28.54 -5.31 2.07
CA ASN A 75 29.18 -6.45 2.69
C ASN A 75 28.69 -7.74 2.02
N TRP A 76 29.61 -8.43 1.35
CA TRP A 76 29.32 -9.66 0.62
C TRP A 76 28.61 -10.72 1.46
N ILE A 77 29.04 -10.93 2.72
CA ILE A 77 28.48 -11.95 3.62
C ILE A 77 27.03 -11.61 3.96
N VAL A 78 26.75 -10.33 4.22
CA VAL A 78 25.38 -9.86 4.52
C VAL A 78 24.49 -10.01 3.30
N GLY A 79 24.98 -9.66 2.10
CA GLY A 79 24.25 -9.86 0.85
C GLY A 79 23.89 -11.33 0.61
N LEU A 80 24.85 -12.23 0.81
CA LEU A 80 24.63 -13.66 0.66
C LEU A 80 23.62 -14.21 1.68
N ALA A 81 23.75 -13.82 2.95
CA ALA A 81 22.81 -14.21 3.99
C ALA A 81 21.38 -13.72 3.68
N ALA A 82 21.24 -12.48 3.22
CA ALA A 82 19.96 -11.93 2.81
C ALA A 82 19.37 -12.70 1.61
N ALA A 83 20.16 -12.99 0.59
CA ALA A 83 19.71 -13.75 -0.58
C ALA A 83 19.25 -15.18 -0.19
N LEU A 84 20.00 -15.87 0.66
CA LEU A 84 19.61 -17.20 1.16
C LEU A 84 18.32 -17.15 1.97
N LEU A 85 18.18 -16.16 2.87
CA LEU A 85 16.95 -15.92 3.61
C LEU A 85 15.77 -15.62 2.68
N THR A 86 16.00 -14.88 1.58
CA THR A 86 14.97 -14.62 0.57
C THR A 86 14.55 -15.92 -0.13
N VAL A 87 15.48 -16.80 -0.49
CA VAL A 87 15.15 -18.06 -1.18
C VAL A 87 14.40 -19.01 -0.26
N VAL A 88 14.89 -19.23 0.96
CA VAL A 88 14.25 -20.12 1.95
C VAL A 88 12.92 -19.53 2.43
N GLY A 89 12.88 -18.21 2.67
CA GLY A 89 11.73 -17.46 3.14
C GLY A 89 10.87 -16.86 2.02
N ALA A 90 11.03 -17.30 0.77
CA ALA A 90 10.38 -16.68 -0.39
C ALA A 90 8.85 -16.54 -0.24
N PRO A 91 8.11 -17.53 0.30
CA PRO A 91 6.68 -17.38 0.53
C PRO A 91 6.32 -16.22 1.47
N VAL A 92 7.09 -16.04 2.54
CA VAL A 92 6.90 -14.94 3.50
C VAL A 92 7.27 -13.61 2.85
N VAL A 93 8.41 -13.56 2.13
CA VAL A 93 8.82 -12.37 1.39
C VAL A 93 7.77 -11.98 0.35
N GLY A 94 7.20 -12.93 -0.39
CA GLY A 94 6.14 -12.70 -1.36
C GLY A 94 4.90 -12.04 -0.74
N LEU A 95 4.44 -12.56 0.40
CA LEU A 95 3.34 -11.93 1.16
C LEU A 95 3.68 -10.51 1.62
N LEU A 96 4.90 -10.29 2.12
CA LEU A 96 5.35 -8.96 2.55
C LEU A 96 5.38 -7.97 1.37
N LEU A 97 5.85 -8.40 0.21
CA LEU A 97 5.86 -7.58 -1.02
C LEU A 97 4.44 -7.27 -1.48
N LEU A 98 3.53 -8.23 -1.45
CA LEU A 98 2.12 -8.02 -1.79
C LEU A 98 1.48 -7.00 -0.84
N GLY A 99 1.68 -7.16 0.47
CA GLY A 99 1.21 -6.21 1.48
C GLY A 99 1.75 -4.81 1.23
N ARG A 100 3.05 -4.68 0.94
CA ARG A 100 3.68 -3.39 0.61
C ARG A 100 3.10 -2.76 -0.67
N ALA A 101 2.82 -3.56 -1.69
CA ALA A 101 2.23 -3.08 -2.94
C ALA A 101 0.78 -2.61 -2.75
N LEU A 102 -0.03 -3.39 -2.04
CA LEU A 102 -1.41 -3.01 -1.69
C LEU A 102 -1.43 -1.72 -0.86
N PHE A 103 -0.58 -1.62 0.16
CA PHE A 103 -0.49 -0.43 0.99
C PHE A 103 -0.10 0.81 0.17
N ARG A 104 0.91 0.69 -0.70
CA ARG A 104 1.34 1.81 -1.54
C ARG A 104 0.26 2.26 -2.52
N ARG A 105 -0.54 1.33 -3.06
CA ARG A 105 -1.69 1.66 -3.90
C ARG A 105 -2.72 2.47 -3.12
N ARG A 106 -3.10 2.02 -1.92
CA ARG A 106 -4.05 2.74 -1.05
C ARG A 106 -3.60 4.16 -0.70
N VAL A 107 -2.31 4.34 -0.41
CA VAL A 107 -1.75 5.66 -0.12
C VAL A 107 -1.81 6.58 -1.34
N LYS A 108 -1.52 6.07 -2.53
CA LYS A 108 -1.63 6.84 -3.78
C LYS A 108 -3.07 7.26 -4.07
N ASP A 109 -4.02 6.33 -3.88
CA ASP A 109 -5.44 6.61 -4.10
C ASP A 109 -5.93 7.72 -3.14
N ALA A 110 -5.55 7.65 -1.86
CA ALA A 110 -5.87 8.67 -0.86
C ALA A 110 -5.22 10.04 -1.16
N GLN A 111 -3.98 10.05 -1.63
CA GLN A 111 -3.32 11.29 -2.05
C GLN A 111 -3.99 11.91 -3.29
N ALA A 112 -4.33 11.09 -4.28
CA ALA A 112 -5.02 11.56 -5.48
C ALA A 112 -6.41 12.13 -5.15
N GLU A 113 -7.13 11.53 -4.21
CA GLU A 113 -8.41 12.05 -3.73
C GLU A 113 -8.24 13.38 -2.99
N TYR A 114 -7.23 13.51 -2.13
CA TYR A 114 -6.92 14.76 -1.45
C TYR A 114 -6.49 15.87 -2.43
N GLU A 115 -5.69 15.53 -3.44
CA GLU A 115 -5.28 16.46 -4.50
C GLU A 115 -6.48 16.91 -5.34
N ARG A 116 -7.42 16.02 -5.67
CA ARG A 116 -8.69 16.39 -6.35
C ARG A 116 -9.56 17.31 -5.50
N GLN A 117 -9.62 17.07 -4.19
CA GLN A 117 -10.38 17.92 -3.26
C GLN A 117 -9.72 19.29 -3.05
N THR A 118 -8.39 19.35 -3.04
CA THR A 118 -7.63 20.58 -2.75
C THR A 118 -7.42 21.44 -3.98
N ASN A 119 -7.15 20.82 -5.15
CA ASN A 119 -6.78 21.52 -6.38
C ASN A 119 -7.89 21.53 -7.45
N GLY A 120 -9.05 20.91 -7.18
CA GLY A 120 -10.12 20.74 -8.16
C GLY A 120 -9.87 19.58 -9.13
N GLU A 121 -10.91 19.18 -9.87
CA GLU A 121 -10.80 18.17 -10.93
C GLU A 121 -10.10 18.79 -12.15
N LEU A 122 -8.89 18.33 -12.46
CA LEU A 122 -8.18 18.72 -13.68
C LEU A 122 -8.96 18.16 -14.88
N VAL A 123 -9.81 19.00 -15.49
CA VAL A 123 -10.48 18.69 -16.74
C VAL A 123 -9.45 18.92 -17.85
N ASP A 124 -9.18 17.90 -18.67
CA ASP A 124 -8.43 18.09 -19.91
C ASP A 124 -9.20 19.11 -20.75
N TYR A 125 -8.55 20.23 -21.06
CA TYR A 125 -9.11 21.23 -21.96
C TYR A 125 -9.32 20.57 -23.32
N GLU A 126 -10.56 20.48 -23.77
CA GLU A 126 -10.85 20.29 -25.18
C GLU A 126 -10.35 21.56 -25.88
N GLU A 127 -9.23 21.45 -26.61
CA GLU A 127 -8.82 22.49 -27.55
C GLU A 127 -9.93 22.64 -28.58
N VAL A 128 -10.84 23.58 -28.33
CA VAL A 128 -11.79 24.03 -29.33
C VAL A 128 -10.94 24.68 -30.42
N ASP A 129 -10.89 24.05 -31.60
CA ASP A 129 -10.25 24.64 -32.77
C ASP A 129 -10.74 26.09 -32.89
N SER A 130 -9.79 27.02 -32.89
CA SER A 130 -10.05 28.46 -33.05
C SER A 130 -10.43 28.78 -34.48
N GLU A 131 -11.34 28.02 -35.06
CA GLU A 131 -12.04 28.44 -36.26
C GLU A 131 -12.86 29.65 -35.84
N THR A 132 -12.45 30.82 -36.34
CA THR A 132 -13.14 32.07 -36.09
C THR A 132 -14.56 31.85 -36.60
N LEU A 133 -15.52 31.72 -35.69
CA LEU A 133 -16.92 31.63 -36.07
C LEU A 133 -17.18 32.83 -36.98
N ASP A 134 -17.50 32.56 -38.25
CA ASP A 134 -17.87 33.56 -39.24
C ASP A 134 -19.24 34.09 -38.84
N LEU A 135 -19.21 34.93 -37.82
CA LEU A 135 -20.37 35.57 -37.22
C LEU A 135 -20.91 36.53 -38.28
N PRO A 136 -22.18 36.43 -38.68
CA PRO A 136 -22.76 37.40 -39.58
C PRO A 136 -22.61 38.79 -38.95
N ASP A 137 -22.14 39.76 -39.75
CA ASP A 137 -22.03 41.15 -39.35
C ASP A 137 -23.36 41.59 -38.73
N LEU A 138 -23.36 41.80 -37.42
CA LEU A 138 -24.49 42.41 -36.75
C LEU A 138 -24.56 43.85 -37.26
N ASP A 139 -25.63 44.17 -37.98
CA ASP A 139 -26.04 45.54 -38.27
C ASP A 139 -26.19 46.27 -36.94
N THR A 140 -25.11 46.88 -36.47
CA THR A 140 -25.11 47.70 -35.27
C THR A 140 -25.91 48.95 -35.61
N PRO A 141 -27.10 49.16 -35.03
CA PRO A 141 -27.70 50.48 -35.08
C PRO A 141 -26.68 51.40 -34.45
N ARG A 142 -26.29 52.47 -35.14
CA ARG A 142 -25.44 53.52 -34.56
C ARG A 142 -26.19 54.11 -33.37
N THR A 143 -25.97 53.55 -32.19
CA THR A 143 -26.44 54.13 -30.94
C THR A 143 -25.70 55.44 -30.80
N GLN A 144 -26.43 56.55 -30.95
CA GLN A 144 -25.99 57.85 -30.44
C GLN A 144 -25.55 57.63 -29.00
N ARG A 145 -24.27 57.89 -28.72
CA ARG A 145 -23.76 57.94 -27.35
C ARG A 145 -24.48 59.09 -26.65
N ASP A 146 -25.55 58.78 -25.94
CA ASP A 146 -25.95 59.60 -24.81
C ASP A 146 -25.01 59.24 -23.66
N SER A 147 -24.11 60.17 -23.37
CA SER A 147 -23.20 60.12 -22.23
C SER A 147 -23.98 60.38 -20.95
N THR A 148 -24.63 59.35 -20.43
CA THR A 148 -25.06 59.30 -19.04
C THR A 148 -25.01 57.83 -18.62
N THR A 149 -24.61 57.56 -17.38
CA THR A 149 -24.40 56.23 -16.81
C THR A 149 -22.97 55.67 -16.94
N ASP A 150 -22.01 56.40 -16.38
CA ASP A 150 -20.75 55.80 -15.88
C ASP A 150 -20.82 55.56 -14.35
N GLU A 151 -21.80 56.17 -13.66
CA GLU A 151 -21.89 56.13 -12.18
C GLU A 151 -22.54 54.85 -11.61
N ASP A 152 -23.20 54.04 -12.44
CA ASP A 152 -23.97 52.86 -11.99
C ASP A 152 -23.09 51.58 -11.90
N TYR A 153 -21.92 51.58 -12.54
CA TYR A 153 -20.97 50.47 -12.45
C TYR A 153 -20.19 50.45 -11.12
N ASP A 154 -19.95 51.62 -10.55
CA ASP A 154 -19.22 51.78 -9.28
C ASP A 154 -20.08 51.40 -8.05
N GLU A 155 -21.40 51.31 -8.19
CA GLU A 155 -22.30 50.89 -7.11
C GLU A 155 -22.39 49.37 -6.95
N LEU A 156 -22.05 48.59 -7.99
CA LEU A 156 -22.15 47.12 -7.98
C LEU A 156 -21.03 46.43 -7.19
N PHE A 157 -19.99 47.16 -6.82
CA PHE A 157 -18.81 46.62 -6.13
C PHE A 157 -18.56 47.25 -4.76
N LYS A 158 -19.55 47.97 -4.20
CA LYS A 158 -19.52 48.50 -2.82
C LYS A 158 -20.18 47.56 -1.81
#